data_AF-A0A0W7TL80-F1
#
_entry.id   AF-A0A0W7TL80-F1
#
_cell.length_a   1.000
_cell.length_b   1.000
_cell.length_c   1.000
_cell.angle_alpha   90.00
_cell.angle_beta   90.00
_cell.angle_gamma   90.00
#
_symmetry.space_group_name_H-M   'P 1'
#
loop_
_entity.id
_entity.type
_entity.pdbx_description
1 polymer ?
#
loop_
_entity_poly.entity_id
_entity_poly.type
_entity_poly.pdbx_seq_one_letter_code
_entity_poly.pdbx_strand_id
1 'polypeptide(L)' 'MDEMYKRIEQLCREAGVNVTTMCREAGVPRSALSDYKAGRIKSLAADKLAKIAGYFNVSVDHLLGKEKTPAPRRTASL' A
#
# COMPACT_ATOMS: atom_id res chain seq x y z
N MET A 1 -13.79 -6.59 4.10
CA MET A 1 -12.36 -6.76 3.78
C MET A 1 -11.90 -5.47 3.13
N ASP A 2 -11.14 -4.67 3.88
CA ASP A 2 -10.78 -3.28 3.54
C ASP A 2 -10.20 -3.11 2.13
N GLU A 3 -10.70 -2.13 1.38
CA GLU A 3 -10.27 -1.85 0.01
C GLU A 3 -8.80 -1.44 -0.07
N MET A 4 -8.30 -0.66 0.90
CA MET A 4 -6.88 -0.26 0.93
C MET A 4 -5.96 -1.47 1.12
N TYR A 5 -6.32 -2.42 2.00
CA TYR A 5 -5.51 -3.61 2.22
C TYR A 5 -5.42 -4.46 0.95
N LYS A 6 -6.53 -4.61 0.21
CA LYS A 6 -6.55 -5.30 -1.09
C LYS A 6 -5.62 -4.63 -2.12
N ARG A 7 -5.61 -3.29 -2.19
CA ARG A 7 -4.69 -2.57 -3.09
C ARG A 7 -3.23 -2.80 -2.71
N ILE A 8 -2.90 -2.77 -1.42
CA ILE A 8 -1.54 -3.07 -0.95
C ILE A 8 -1.16 -4.51 -1.32
N GLU A 9 -2.06 -5.48 -1.14
CA GLU A 9 -1.80 -6.87 -1.56
C GLU A 9 -1.60 -7.00 -3.07
N GLN A 10 -2.34 -6.23 -3.87
CA GLN A 10 -2.17 -6.21 -5.33
C GLN A 10 -0.81 -5.64 -5.73
N LEU A 11 -0.41 -4.50 -5.16
CA LEU A 11 0.92 -3.91 -5.39
C LEU A 11 2.04 -4.87 -4.96
N CYS A 12 1.87 -5.56 -3.83
CA CYS A 12 2.80 -6.60 -3.40
C CYS A 12 2.94 -7.73 -4.44
N ARG A 13 1.81 -8.21 -4.98
CA ARG A 13 1.81 -9.25 -6.03
C ARG A 13 2.47 -8.77 -7.31
N GLU A 14 2.22 -7.54 -7.73
CA GLU A 14 2.82 -6.93 -8.92
C GLU A 14 4.33 -6.75 -8.77
N ALA A 15 4.78 -6.39 -7.56
CA ALA A 15 6.20 -6.27 -7.23
C ALA A 15 6.88 -7.62 -6.88
N GLY A 16 6.14 -8.73 -6.83
CA GLY A 16 6.68 -10.05 -6.47
C GLY A 16 7.12 -10.18 -5.00
N VAL A 17 6.65 -9.30 -4.12
CA VAL A 17 6.97 -9.30 -2.69
C VAL A 17 5.74 -9.70 -1.86
N ASN A 18 5.96 -10.14 -0.63
CA ASN A 18 4.85 -10.33 0.31
C ASN A 18 4.71 -9.11 1.25
N VAL A 19 3.56 -8.99 1.91
CA VAL A 19 3.27 -7.86 2.82
C VAL A 19 4.30 -7.74 3.94
N THR A 20 4.88 -8.86 4.41
CA THR A 20 5.90 -8.85 5.48
C THR A 20 7.20 -8.23 4.99
N THR A 21 7.65 -8.62 3.79
CA THR A 21 8.83 -8.05 3.13
C THR A 21 8.62 -6.56 2.88
N MET A 22 7.48 -6.19 2.30
CA MET A 22 7.12 -4.78 2.09
C MET A 22 7.13 -3.99 3.39
N CYS A 23 6.54 -4.49 4.49
CA CYS A 23 6.58 -3.81 5.79
C CYS A 23 8.03 -3.55 6.24
N ARG A 24 8.90 -4.55 6.09
CA ARG A 24 10.29 -4.46 6.50
C ARG A 24 11.06 -3.44 5.66
N GLU A 25 10.88 -3.47 4.34
CA GLU A 25 11.60 -2.60 3.41
C GLU A 25 11.07 -1.16 3.40
N ALA A 26 9.75 -0.98 3.52
CA ALA A 26 9.13 0.33 3.68
C ALA A 26 9.35 0.94 5.09
N GLY A 27 9.89 0.18 6.05
CA GLY A 27 10.07 0.65 7.43
C GLY A 27 8.74 0.89 8.16
N VAL A 28 7.73 0.07 7.84
CA VAL A 28 6.40 0.12 8.46
C VAL A 28 6.25 -1.05 9.44
N PRO A 29 5.85 -0.79 10.70
CA PRO A 29 5.66 -1.86 11.66
C PRO A 29 4.50 -2.76 11.25
N ARG A 30 4.75 -4.07 11.18
CA ARG A 30 3.76 -5.09 10.81
C ARG A 30 2.51 -5.04 11.70
N SER A 31 2.65 -4.66 12.97
CA SER A 31 1.53 -4.48 13.90
C SER A 31 0.48 -3.50 13.35
N ALA A 32 0.91 -2.40 12.72
CA ALA A 32 -0.01 -1.41 12.17
C ALA A 32 -0.88 -1.98 11.04
N LEU A 33 -0.28 -2.79 10.17
CA LEU A 33 -0.99 -3.44 9.07
C LEU A 33 -1.91 -4.56 9.57
N SER A 34 -1.47 -5.30 10.60
CA SER A 34 -2.30 -6.29 11.28
C SER A 34 -3.50 -5.66 12.00
N ASP A 35 -3.31 -4.54 12.70
CA ASP A 35 -4.36 -3.79 13.38
C ASP A 35 -5.39 -3.26 12.38
N TYR A 36 -4.94 -2.75 11.24
CA TYR A 36 -5.81 -2.30 10.16
C TYR A 36 -6.61 -3.47 9.57
N LYS A 37 -5.93 -4.57 9.21
CA LYS A 37 -6.58 -5.78 8.67
C LYS A 37 -7.61 -6.38 9.64
N ALA A 38 -7.34 -6.31 10.94
CA ALA A 38 -8.23 -6.78 11.99
C ALA A 38 -9.36 -5.79 12.33
N GLY A 39 -9.41 -4.61 11.68
CA GLY A 39 -10.42 -3.58 11.94
C GLY A 39 -10.26 -2.84 13.27
N ARG A 40 -9.11 -2.98 13.96
CA ARG A 40 -8.83 -2.26 15.22
C ARG A 40 -8.59 -0.77 14.98
N ILE A 41 -8.06 -0.42 13.81
CA ILE A 41 -7.86 0.96 13.37
C ILE A 41 -8.56 1.17 12.03
N LYS A 42 -9.16 2.35 11.85
CA LYS A 42 -9.88 2.72 10.61
C LYS A 42 -8.96 3.19 9.48
N SER A 43 -7.73 3.58 9.81
CA SER A 43 -6.75 4.06 8.84
C SER A 43 -5.33 3.91 9.40
N LEU A 44 -4.34 3.84 8.50
CA LEU A 44 -2.93 3.92 8.86
C LEU A 44 -2.53 5.39 9.08
N ALA A 45 -1.52 5.61 9.93
CA ALA A 45 -0.93 6.94 10.10
C ALA A 45 -0.34 7.43 8.77
N ALA A 46 -0.41 8.75 8.53
CA ALA A 46 0.07 9.37 7.30
C ALA A 46 1.54 9.02 6.98
N ASP A 47 2.42 8.98 7.99
CA ASP A 47 3.81 8.54 7.85
C ASP A 47 3.94 7.12 7.28
N LYS A 48 3.12 6.18 7.78
CA LYS A 48 3.12 4.79 7.31
C LYS A 48 2.60 4.69 5.88
N LEU A 49 1.55 5.45 5.56
CA LEU A 49 1.01 5.52 4.20
C LEU A 49 2.04 6.08 3.23
N ALA A 50 2.73 7.17 3.60
CA ALA A 50 3.77 7.78 2.79
C ALA A 50 4.94 6.81 2.52
N LYS A 51 5.34 6.04 3.52
CA LYS A 51 6.36 4.99 3.38
C LYS A 51 5.97 3.88 2.41
N ILE A 52 4.75 3.36 2.53
CA ILE A 52 4.24 2.31 1.61
C ILE A 52 4.09 2.88 0.20
N ALA A 53 3.55 4.10 0.08
CA ALA A 53 3.38 4.78 -1.19
C ALA A 53 4.74 5.01 -1.87
N GLY A 54 5.74 5.48 -1.13
CA GLY A 54 7.12 5.64 -1.61
C GLY A 54 7.77 4.33 -2.02
N TYR A 55 7.54 3.24 -1.28
CA TYR A 55 8.05 1.92 -1.61
C TYR A 55 7.55 1.41 -2.97
N PHE A 56 6.26 1.62 -3.27
CA PHE A 56 5.67 1.24 -4.56
C PHE A 56 5.73 2.34 -5.62
N ASN A 57 6.32 3.49 -5.30
CA ASN A 57 6.34 4.69 -6.14
C ASN A 57 4.94 5.13 -6.63
N VAL A 58 3.93 5.02 -5.76
CA VAL A 58 2.54 5.44 -5.97
C VAL A 58 2.18 6.60 -5.06
N SER A 59 1.02 7.23 -5.26
CA SER A 59 0.51 8.25 -4.35
C SER A 59 -0.19 7.62 -3.13
N VAL A 60 -0.27 8.37 -2.02
CA VAL A 60 -1.07 7.94 -0.86
C VAL A 60 -2.56 7.87 -1.22
N ASP A 61 -3.05 8.75 -2.09
CA ASP A 61 -4.43 8.74 -2.57
C ASP A 61 -4.78 7.46 -3.37
N HIS A 62 -3.81 6.89 -4.09
CA HIS A 62 -3.97 5.60 -4.77
C HIS A 62 -4.23 4.48 -3.76
N LEU A 63 -3.49 4.44 -2.66
CA LEU A 63 -3.70 3.45 -1.58
C LEU A 63 -5.09 3.62 -0.96
N LEU A 64 -5.49 4.86 -0.68
CA LEU A 64 -6.79 5.19 -0.08
C LEU A 64 -7.97 5.00 -1.04
N GLY A 65 -7.74 4.86 -2.35
CA GLY A 65 -8.82 4.70 -3.33
C GLY A 65 -9.59 5.96 -3.60
N LYS A 66 -8.99 7.12 -3.30
CA LYS A 66 -9.57 8.41 -3.64
C LYS A 66 -9.44 8.73 -5.12
N GLU A 67 -8.63 7.96 -5.84
CA GLU A 67 -8.60 7.97 -7.29
C GLU A 67 -9.81 7.20 -7.85
N LYS A 68 -10.75 7.93 -8.46
CA LYS A 68 -11.74 7.34 -9.38
C LYS A 68 -10.95 6.84 -10.60
N THR A 69 -10.78 5.53 -10.74
CA THR A 69 -10.06 4.80 -11.81
C THR A 69 -10.43 5.29 -13.23
N PRO A 70 -9.63 5.00 -14.30
CA PRO A 70 -8.36 4.27 -14.35
C PRO A 70 -7.25 4.93 -15.19
N ALA A 71 -5.97 4.71 -14.87
CA ALA A 71 -4.97 4.52 -15.92
C ALA A 71 -3.72 3.80 -15.40
N PRO A 72 -3.27 2.73 -16.07
CA PRO A 72 -1.97 2.14 -15.83
C PRO A 72 -0.92 3.12 -16.35
N ARG A 73 -0.11 3.71 -15.48
CA ARG A 73 1.17 4.26 -15.95
C ARG A 73 2.09 3.08 -16.26
N ARG A 74 1.92 2.54 -17.47
CA ARG A 74 3.01 1.90 -18.22
C ARG A 74 4.13 2.93 -18.25
N THR A 75 5.14 2.79 -17.40
CA THR A 75 6.42 3.42 -17.66
C THR A 75 7.04 2.66 -18.82
N ALA A 76 6.73 3.12 -20.03
CA ALA A 76 7.67 3.05 -21.13
C ALA A 76 8.89 3.88 -20.72
N SER A 77 10.07 3.25 -20.70
CA SER A 77 11.38 3.90 -20.78
C SER A 77 12.33 2.79 -21.23
N LEU A 78 12.58 2.70 -22.55
CA LEU A 78 13.66 3.35 -23.31
C LEU A 78 14.92 2.50 -23.28
#